data_AF-A0A0C4YPJ6-F1
#
_entry.id   AF-A0A0C4YPJ6-F1
#
_cell.length_a   1.000
_cell.length_b   1.000
_cell.length_c   1.000
_cell.angle_alpha   90.00
_cell.angle_beta   90.00
_cell.angle_gamma   90.00
#
_symmetry.space_group_name_H-M   'P 1'
#
loop_
_entity.id
_entity.type
_entity.pdbx_description
1 polymer ?
#
loop_
_entity_poly.entity_id
_entity_poly.type
_entity_poly.pdbx_seq_one_letter_code
_entity_poly.pdbx_strand_id
1 'polypeptide(L)' 'MAEKKAILVIGAGDATGGAIARRFAKEGYIACVTRRTVGKLKPQFDEIRIERGEANGFGSDVRKEDRQCCHGSPAP' A
#
# COMPACT_ATOMS: atom_id res chain seq x y z
N MET A 1 -7.57 6.56 22.56
CA MET A 1 -7.77 5.83 21.29
C MET A 1 -6.40 5.40 20.81
N ALA A 2 -6.19 4.13 20.46
CA ALA A 2 -4.90 3.73 19.91
C ALA A 2 -4.75 4.38 18.53
N GLU A 3 -3.78 5.26 18.35
CA GLU A 3 -3.46 5.80 17.02
C GLU A 3 -3.04 4.65 16.12
N LYS A 4 -3.81 4.42 15.05
CA LYS A 4 -3.42 3.48 14.00
C LYS A 4 -2.20 4.06 13.29
N LYS A 5 -1.08 3.36 13.39
CA LYS A 5 0.15 3.73 12.69
C LYS A 5 0.03 3.33 11.22
N ALA A 6 0.53 4.18 10.33
CA ALA A 6 0.56 3.91 8.90
C ALA A 6 2.01 3.74 8.43
N ILE A 7 2.20 2.94 7.39
CA ILE A 7 3.45 2.87 6.63
C ILE A 7 3.19 3.24 5.18
N LEU A 8 4.16 3.88 4.53
CA LEU A 8 4.15 4.15 3.10
C LEU A 8 5.22 3.32 2.42
N VAL A 9 4.82 2.43 1.51
CA VAL A 9 5.73 1.63 0.69
C VAL A 9 5.66 2.11 -0.75
N ILE A 10 6.75 2.74 -1.19
CA ILE A 10 6.92 3.18 -2.57
C ILE A 10 7.51 2.02 -3.38
N GLY A 11 6.81 1.59 -4.42
CA GLY A 11 7.23 0.43 -5.22
C GLY A 11 6.83 -0.91 -4.59
N ALA A 12 5.61 -0.99 -4.06
CA ALA A 12 5.02 -2.23 -3.60
C ALA A 12 4.65 -3.13 -4.79
N GLY A 13 5.66 -3.79 -5.35
CA GLY A 13 5.48 -4.87 -6.32
C GLY A 13 5.48 -6.23 -5.65
N ASP A 14 5.41 -7.27 -6.47
CA ASP A 14 5.25 -8.68 -6.07
C ASP A 14 6.49 -9.25 -5.34
N ALA A 15 7.55 -8.45 -5.18
CA ALA A 15 8.78 -8.80 -4.49
C ALA A 15 8.83 -8.16 -3.07
N THR A 16 9.94 -7.50 -2.74
CA THR A 16 10.23 -7.01 -1.39
C THR A 16 9.20 -6.00 -0.87
N GLY A 17 8.80 -5.02 -1.69
CA GLY A 17 7.83 -4.01 -1.27
C GLY A 17 6.46 -4.62 -0.91
N GLY A 18 6.06 -5.66 -1.62
CA GLY A 18 4.86 -6.44 -1.35
C GLY A 18 4.87 -7.09 0.03
N ALA A 19 5.95 -7.83 0.29
CA ALA A 19 6.16 -8.56 1.53
C ALA A 19 6.28 -7.64 2.76
N ILE A 20 6.95 -6.48 2.62
CA ILE A 20 7.07 -5.49 3.71
C ILE A 20 5.69 -4.94 4.06
N ALA A 21 4.92 -4.47 3.08
CA ALA A 21 3.58 -3.93 3.31
C ALA A 21 2.67 -4.94 4.02
N ARG A 22 2.70 -6.20 3.57
CA ARG A 22 1.96 -7.31 4.18
C ARG A 22 2.39 -7.56 5.63
N ARG A 23 3.69 -7.57 5.92
CA ARG A 23 4.19 -7.80 7.27
C ARG A 23 3.69 -6.74 8.24
N PHE A 24 3.77 -5.46 7.87
CA PHE A 24 3.29 -4.38 8.74
C PHE A 24 1.77 -4.36 8.88
N ALA A 25 1.03 -4.68 7.82
CA ALA A 25 -0.42 -4.79 7.90
C ALA A 25 -0.86 -5.88 8.91
N LYS A 26 -0.14 -7.00 8.95
CA LYS A 26 -0.34 -8.07 9.94
C LYS A 26 -0.04 -7.64 11.38
N GLU A 27 0.88 -6.70 11.57
CA GLU A 27 1.22 -6.12 12.88
C GLU A 27 0.24 -5.00 13.30
N GLY A 28 -0.83 -4.77 12.53
CA GLY A 28 -1.89 -3.79 12.83
C GLY A 28 -1.65 -2.38 12.28
N TYR A 29 -0.70 -2.23 11.35
CA TYR A 29 -0.48 -0.95 10.65
C TYR A 29 -1.39 -0.83 9.43
N ILE A 30 -1.68 0.41 9.02
CA ILE A 30 -2.29 0.71 7.73
C ILE A 30 -1.19 0.74 6.67
N ALA A 31 -1.20 -0.20 5.73
CA ALA A 31 -0.20 -0.27 4.66
C ALA A 31 -0.61 0.58 3.45
N CYS A 32 -0.08 1.79 3.34
CA CYS A 32 -0.21 2.62 2.14
C CYS A 32 0.84 2.18 1.12
N VAL A 33 0.40 1.71 -0.05
CA VAL A 33 1.28 1.14 -1.07
C VAL A 33 1.12 1.87 -2.39
N THR A 34 2.23 2.12 -3.07
CA THR A 34 2.20 2.82 -4.37
C THR A 34 2.89 2.03 -5.46
N ARG A 35 2.27 2.03 -6.65
CA ARG A 35 2.81 1.40 -7.87
C ARG A 35 2.42 2.23 -9.08
N ARG A 36 3.23 2.17 -10.15
CA ARG A 36 2.89 2.79 -11.45
C ARG A 36 1.56 2.29 -12.02
N THR A 37 1.24 1.02 -11.79
CA THR A 37 0.01 0.38 -12.29
C THR A 37 -0.76 -0.22 -11.12
N VAL A 38 -1.88 0.41 -10.77
CA VAL A 38 -2.72 0.03 -9.63
C VAL A 38 -3.32 -1.38 -9.78
N GLY A 39 -3.63 -1.81 -11.01
CA GLY A 39 -4.23 -3.11 -11.28
C GLY A 39 -3.40 -4.31 -10.82
N LYS A 40 -2.08 -4.16 -10.64
CA LYS A 40 -1.21 -5.22 -10.12
C LYS A 40 -1.08 -5.22 -8.59
N LEU A 41 -1.78 -4.35 -7.87
CA LEU A 41 -1.82 -4.34 -6.40
C LEU A 41 -2.94 -5.23 -5.86
N LYS A 42 -3.90 -5.63 -6.70
CA LYS A 42 -5.08 -6.41 -6.32
C LYS A 42 -4.76 -7.70 -5.53
N PRO A 43 -3.82 -8.56 -6.00
CA PRO A 43 -3.46 -9.78 -5.25
C PRO A 43 -2.88 -9.48 -3.87
N GLN A 44 -2.11 -8.39 -3.76
CA GLN A 44 -1.50 -7.96 -2.51
C GLN A 44 -2.55 -7.45 -1.51
N PHE A 45 -3.59 -6.74 -1.97
CA PHE A 45 -4.70 -6.33 -1.11
C PHE A 45 -5.53 -7.52 -0.62
N ASP A 46 -5.81 -8.48 -1.50
CA ASP A 46 -6.53 -9.69 -1.12
C ASP A 46 -5.79 -10.46 -0.01
N GLU A 47 -4.47 -10.63 -0.14
CA GLU A 47 -3.66 -11.26 0.91
C GLU A 47 -3.70 -10.50 2.24
N ILE A 48 -3.53 -9.17 2.20
CA ILE A 48 -3.56 -8.35 3.41
C ILE A 48 -4.94 -8.43 4.08
N ARG A 49 -6.01 -8.43 3.29
CA ARG A 49 -7.38 -8.51 3.79
C ARG A 49 -7.71 -9.88 4.38
N ILE A 50 -7.20 -10.96 3.79
CA ILE A 50 -7.28 -12.32 4.37
C ILE A 50 -6.60 -12.37 5.73
N GLU A 51 -5.45 -11.69 5.89
CA GLU A 51 -4.74 -11.57 7.17
C GLU A 51 -5.38 -10.57 8.15
N ARG A 52 -6.58 -10.03 7.83
CA ARG A 52 -7.28 -8.97 8.60
C ARG A 52 -6.49 -7.67 8.76
N GLY A 53 -5.53 -7.42 7.87
CA GLY A 53 -4.80 -6.16 7.80
C GLY A 53 -5.53 -5.10 6.96
N GLU A 54 -5.07 -3.86 7.05
CA GLU A 54 -5.58 -2.73 6.27
C GLU A 54 -4.52 -2.26 5.28
N ALA A 55 -4.90 -2.03 4.01
CA ALA A 55 -4.00 -1.52 2.99
C ALA A 55 -4.72 -0.59 2.00
N ASN A 56 -4.00 0.42 1.52
CA ASN A 56 -4.50 1.45 0.62
C ASN A 56 -3.57 1.59 -0.59
N GLY A 57 -4.14 1.49 -1.79
CA GLY A 57 -3.38 1.58 -3.04
C GLY A 57 -3.43 2.94 -3.72
N PHE A 58 -2.26 3.44 -4.12
CA PHE A 58 -2.16 4.67 -4.89
C PHE A 58 -1.37 4.46 -6.19
N GLY A 59 -1.94 4.98 -7.28
CA GLY A 59 -1.27 5.03 -8.58
C GLY A 59 -0.30 6.21 -8.63
N SER A 60 0.98 5.96 -8.40
CA SER A 60 2.00 7.02 -8.46
C SER A 60 3.16 6.65 -9.38
N ASP A 61 3.58 7.62 -10.20
CA ASP A 61 4.82 7.56 -10.98
C ASP A 61 5.84 8.46 -10.30
N VAL A 62 6.69 7.84 -9.48
CA VAL A 62 7.70 8.51 -8.65
C VAL A 62 8.81 9.24 -9.43
N ARG A 63 8.79 9.15 -10.77
CA ARG A 63 9.70 9.91 -11.65
C ARG A 63 9.22 11.34 -11.90
N LYS A 64 8.01 11.69 -11.48
CA LYS A 64 7.43 13.03 -11.59
C LYS A 64 7.33 13.65 -10.20
N GLU A 65 8.16 14.65 -9.93
CA GLU A 65 8.23 15.37 -8.66
C GLU A 65 6.88 15.91 -8.19
N ASP A 66 6.08 16.44 -9.13
CA ASP A 66 4.77 17.05 -8.86
C ASP A 66 3.70 16.02 -8.43
N ARG A 67 3.93 14.72 -8.64
CA ARG A 67 2.92 13.69 -8.40
C ARG A 67 2.97 13.20 -6.95
N GLN A 68 2.22 13.86 -6.08
CA GLN A 68 2.00 13.41 -4.70
C GLN A 68 1.21 12.10 -4.65
N CYS A 69 1.81 11.09 -3.98
CA CYS A 69 1.26 9.75 -3.83
C CYS A 69 -0.16 9.70 -3.23
N CYS A 70 -0.56 10.68 -2.41
CA CYS A 70 -1.77 10.59 -1.59
C CYS A 70 -2.90 11.55 -2.02
N HIS A 71 -2.83 12.17 -3.20
CA HIS A 71 -3.85 13.12 -3.68
C HIS A 71 -5.10 12.48 -4.33
N GLY A 72 -5.21 11.15 -4.31
CA GLY A 72 -6.37 10.41 -4.84
C GLY A 72 -7.03 9.54 -3.79
N SER A 73 -8.33 9.27 -3.92
CA SER A 73 -9.01 8.28 -3.08
C SER A 73 -8.27 6.93 -3.15
N PRO A 74 -8.04 6.26 -2.01
CA PRO A 74 -7.38 4.96 -2.01
C PRO A 74 -8.17 3.98 -2.88
N ALA A 75 -7.47 3.22 -3.71
CA ALA A 75 -8.09 2.11 -4.43
C ALA A 75 -8.59 1.07 -3.40
N PRO A 76 -9.84 0.57 -3.54
CA PRO A 76 -10.43 -0.40 -2.63
C PRO A 76 -9.77 -1.78 -2.71
#